data_AF-A0A3D1PAA4-F1
#
_entry.id   AF-A0A3D1PAA4-F1
#
_cell.length_a   1.000
_cell.length_b   1.000
_cell.length_c   1.000
_cell.angle_alpha   90.00
_cell.angle_beta   90.00
_cell.angle_gamma   90.00
#
_symmetry.space_group_name_H-M   'P 1'
#
loop_
_entity.id
_entity.type
_entity.pdbx_description
1 polymer ?
#
loop_
_entity_poly.entity_id
_entity_poly.type
_entity_poly.pdbx_seq_one_letter_code
_entity_poly.pdbx_strand_id
1 'polypeptide(L)' 'MNSEQPLGSITQGSLSQGLEVRLHPDVSVEDMRVGKFLVVEGVRSRFFCMLTDVALGTSSNRIVSNPPNPNDDFLR' A
#
# COMPACT_ATOMS: atom_id res chain seq x y z
N MET A 1 -7.88 -22.40 9.78
CA MET A 1 -8.16 -21.13 9.09
C MET A 1 -6.80 -20.53 8.78
N ASN A 2 -6.28 -20.71 7.55
CA ASN A 2 -5.08 -19.97 7.15
C ASN A 2 -5.49 -18.51 7.14
N SER A 3 -5.02 -17.72 8.10
CA SER A 3 -5.08 -16.27 7.98
C SER A 3 -4.24 -15.94 6.76
N GLU A 4 -4.87 -15.65 5.64
CA GLU A 4 -4.17 -15.00 4.54
C GLU A 4 -3.51 -13.76 5.14
N GLN A 5 -2.18 -13.68 5.05
CA GLN A 5 -1.45 -12.54 5.60
C GLN A 5 -2.02 -11.27 4.98
N PRO A 6 -2.32 -10.23 5.78
CA PRO A 6 -2.82 -8.98 5.23
C PRO A 6 -1.87 -8.45 4.18
N LEU A 7 -2.40 -8.01 3.03
CA LEU A 7 -1.57 -7.47 1.95
C LEU A 7 -0.93 -6.13 2.33
N GLY A 8 -1.53 -5.41 3.27
CA GLY A 8 -1.15 -4.04 3.59
C GLY A 8 -2.06 -3.38 4.61
N SER A 9 -1.84 -2.09 4.81
CA SER A 9 -2.62 -1.25 5.71
C SER A 9 -3.17 -0.02 4.98
N ILE A 10 -4.42 0.31 5.24
CA ILE A 10 -5.06 1.52 4.69
C ILE A 10 -4.42 2.75 5.32
N THR A 11 -3.90 3.65 4.48
CA THR A 11 -3.22 4.87 4.95
C THR A 11 -4.03 6.13 4.67
N GLN A 12 -4.81 6.14 3.59
CA GLN A 12 -5.63 7.28 3.16
C GLN A 12 -6.86 6.80 2.39
N GLY A 13 -7.80 7.71 2.14
CA GLY A 13 -8.91 7.47 1.24
C GLY A 13 -10.13 8.34 1.47
N SER A 14 -11.09 8.21 0.56
CA SER A 14 -12.41 8.82 0.64
C SER A 14 -13.41 8.00 -0.18
N LEU A 15 -14.70 8.28 -0.02
CA LEU A 15 -15.73 7.62 -0.83
C LEU A 15 -15.57 7.92 -2.33
N SER A 16 -15.11 9.13 -2.69
CA SER A 16 -15.00 9.57 -4.08
C SER A 16 -13.68 9.17 -4.74
N GLN A 17 -12.60 9.05 -3.97
CA GLN A 17 -11.26 8.72 -4.49
C GLN A 17 -10.86 7.26 -4.28
N GLY A 18 -11.60 6.52 -3.46
CA GLY A 18 -11.24 5.17 -3.06
C GLY A 18 -10.26 5.15 -1.87
N LEU A 19 -9.57 4.04 -1.70
CA LEU A 19 -8.67 3.80 -0.57
C LEU A 19 -7.24 3.61 -1.06
N GLU A 20 -6.29 4.17 -0.33
CA GLU A 20 -4.86 3.91 -0.54
C GLU A 20 -4.37 2.90 0.47
N VAL A 21 -3.68 1.88 -0.03
CA VAL A 21 -3.11 0.79 0.76
C VAL A 21 -1.59 0.85 0.64
N ARG A 22 -0.90 0.88 1.77
CA ARG A 22 0.53 0.59 1.82
C ARG A 22 0.72 -0.91 1.97
N LEU A 23 1.38 -1.53 0.99
CA LEU A 23 1.71 -2.95 1.06
C LEU A 23 2.68 -3.24 2.22
N HIS A 24 2.52 -4.41 2.83
CA HIS A 24 3.50 -4.91 3.81
C HIS A 24 4.80 -5.31 3.09
N PRO A 25 5.97 -5.20 3.76
CA PRO A 25 7.28 -5.39 3.11
C PRO A 25 7.53 -6.83 2.64
N ASP A 26 6.77 -7.80 3.15
CA ASP A 26 6.81 -9.21 2.78
C ASP A 26 5.89 -9.55 1.59
N VAL A 27 5.11 -8.58 1.09
CA VAL A 27 4.19 -8.77 -0.04
C VAL A 27 4.86 -8.33 -1.33
N SER A 28 4.96 -9.25 -2.29
CA SER A 28 5.51 -8.93 -3.61
C SER A 28 4.57 -8.00 -4.39
N VAL A 29 5.13 -6.91 -4.91
CA VAL A 29 4.41 -6.00 -5.81
C VAL A 29 4.04 -6.70 -7.13
N GLU A 30 4.80 -7.72 -7.55
CA GLU A 30 4.53 -8.49 -8.77
C GLU A 30 3.20 -9.27 -8.70
N ASP A 31 2.72 -9.57 -7.50
CA ASP A 31 1.42 -10.21 -7.30
C ASP A 31 0.23 -9.23 -7.37
N MET A 32 0.51 -7.93 -7.55
CA MET A 32 -0.50 -6.88 -7.66
C MET A 32 -0.74 -6.53 -9.14
N ARG A 33 -2.00 -6.65 -9.56
CA ARG A 33 -2.43 -6.33 -10.92
C ARG A 33 -3.70 -5.50 -10.90
N VAL A 34 -3.77 -4.47 -11.75
CA VAL A 34 -5.00 -3.69 -11.94
C VAL A 34 -6.15 -4.62 -12.33
N GLY A 35 -7.33 -4.37 -11.77
CA GLY A 35 -8.50 -5.24 -11.90
C GLY A 35 -8.52 -6.43 -10.93
N LYS A 36 -7.49 -6.63 -10.10
CA LYS A 36 -7.52 -7.62 -9.02
C LYS A 36 -8.58 -7.21 -7.98
N PHE A 37 -9.44 -8.15 -7.62
CA PHE A 37 -10.39 -7.94 -6.54
C PHE A 37 -9.75 -8.20 -5.18
N LEU A 38 -10.04 -7.32 -4.23
CA LEU A 38 -9.51 -7.34 -2.88
C LEU A 38 -10.66 -7.17 -1.87
N VAL A 39 -10.41 -7.58 -0.64
CA VAL A 39 -11.33 -7.34 0.47
C VAL A 39 -10.64 -6.47 1.51
N VAL A 40 -11.29 -5.37 1.88
CA VAL A 40 -10.89 -4.57 3.03
C VAL A 40 -11.68 -5.05 4.24
N GLU A 41 -10.98 -5.53 5.26
CA GLU A 41 -11.57 -6.00 6.51
C GLU A 41 -11.75 -4.85 7.49
N GLY A 42 -13.01 -4.47 7.75
CA GLY A 42 -13.38 -3.59 8.85
C GLY A 42 -13.92 -4.38 10.04
N VAL A 43 -14.06 -3.70 11.19
CA VAL A 43 -14.54 -4.32 12.44
C VAL A 43 -15.94 -4.93 12.30
N ARG A 44 -16.81 -4.30 11.48
CA ARG A 44 -18.22 -4.72 11.31
C ARG A 44 -18.54 -5.31 9.95
N SER A 45 -17.79 -4.90 8.92
CA SER A 45 -18.13 -5.16 7.53
C SER A 45 -16.87 -5.43 6.73
N ARG A 46 -17.03 -6.22 5.67
CA ARG A 46 -16.01 -6.43 4.64
C ARG A 46 -16.41 -5.67 3.40
N PHE A 47 -15.48 -4.94 2.82
CA PHE A 47 -15.72 -4.14 1.62
C PHE A 47 -15.02 -4.82 0.44
N PHE A 48 -15.79 -5.08 -0.60
CA PHE A 48 -15.25 -5.61 -1.84
C PHE A 48 -14.70 -4.45 -2.67
N CYS A 49 -13.45 -4.56 -3.08
CA CYS A 49 -12.72 -3.49 -3.76
C CYS A 49 -12.03 -4.04 -5.00
N MET A 50 -11.74 -3.15 -5.94
CA MET A 50 -10.93 -3.45 -7.11
C MET A 50 -9.66 -2.61 -7.04
N LEU A 51 -8.51 -3.25 -7.25
CA LEU A 51 -7.23 -2.56 -7.39
C LEU A 51 -7.25 -1.78 -8.71
N THR A 52 -7.18 -0.46 -8.65
CA THR A 52 -7.22 0.43 -9.82
C THR A 52 -5.86 0.89 -10.30
N ASP A 53 -4.86 0.93 -9.41
CA ASP A 53 -3.52 1.41 -9.71
C ASP A 53 -2.46 0.80 -8.76
N VAL A 54 -1.18 0.83 -9.16
CA VAL A 54 -0.02 0.47 -8.32
C VAL A 54 1.04 1.54 -8.48
N ALA A 55 1.40 2.20 -7.37
CA ALA A 55 2.37 3.27 -7.36
C ALA A 55 3.46 3.05 -6.30
N LEU A 56 4.67 3.56 -6.58
CA LEU A 56 5.73 3.68 -5.58
C LEU A 56 5.58 5.02 -4.86
N GLY A 57 5.60 4.99 -3.53
CA GLY A 57 5.46 6.17 -2.69
C GLY A 57 6.44 6.17 -1.53
N THR A 58 6.59 7.32 -0.88
CA THR A 58 7.43 7.47 0.32
C THR A 58 6.57 7.81 1.53
N SER A 59 7.02 7.46 2.74
CA SER A 59 6.30 7.84 3.97
C SER A 59 6.44 9.32 4.31
N SER A 60 7.36 10.04 3.66
CA SER A 60 7.67 11.42 3.98
C SER A 60 7.95 12.21 2.71
N ASN A 61 7.18 13.29 2.51
CA ASN A 61 7.39 14.22 1.39
C ASN A 61 8.81 14.80 1.37
N ARG A 62 9.51 14.83 2.52
CA ARG A 62 10.92 15.26 2.58
C ARG A 62 11.84 14.39 1.74
N ILE A 63 11.57 13.08 1.65
CA ILE A 63 12.40 12.14 0.90
C ILE A 63 12.33 12.44 -0.60
N VAL A 64 11.15 12.83 -1.10
CA VAL A 64 10.98 13.23 -2.49
C VAL A 64 11.59 14.60 -2.77
N SER A 65 11.40 15.57 -1.84
CA SER A 65 11.89 16.94 -2.04
C SER A 65 13.40 17.10 -1.79
N ASN A 66 13.98 16.26 -0.95
CA ASN A 66 15.40 16.25 -0.62
C ASN A 66 15.85 14.78 -0.44
N PRO A 67 16.07 14.05 -1.54
CA PRO A 67 16.50 12.67 -1.48
C PRO A 67 17.85 12.57 -0.74
N PRO A 68 18.06 11.49 0.04
CA PRO A 68 19.33 11.29 0.70
C PRO A 68 20.45 11.11 -0.31
N ASN A 69 21.67 11.50 0.08
CA ASN A 69 22.84 11.31 -0.78
C ASN A 69 23.07 9.80 -0.96
N PRO A 70 23.31 9.31 -2.20
CA PRO A 70 23.59 7.89 -2.44
C PRO A 70 24.76 7.32 -1.63
N ASN A 71 25.67 8.17 -1.16
CA ASN A 71 26.82 7.81 -0.33
C ASN A 71 26.58 7.99 1.18
N ASP A 72 25.35 8.29 1.60
CA ASP A 72 24.98 8.44 3.01
C ASP A 72 24.68 7.07 3.63
N ASP A 73 25.67 6.50 4.32
CA ASP A 73 25.61 5.14 4.90
C ASP A 73 24.59 5.00 6.05
N PHE A 74 23.99 6.10 6.55
CA PHE A 74 22.98 6.05 7.61
C PHE A 74 21.59 5.59 7.14
N LEU A 75 21.36 5.53 5.82
CA LEU A 75 20.05 5.22 5.22
C LEU A 75 20.07 3.96 4.34
N ARG A 76 21.13 3.13 4.46
CA ARG A 76 21.18 1.78 3.86
C ARG A 76 20.39 0.76 4.66
#